data_AF-A0AAW6JJ21-F1
#
_entry.id   AF-A0AAW6JJ21-F1
#
_cell.length_a   1.000
_cell.length_b   1.000
_cell.length_c   1.000
_cell.angle_alpha   90.00
_cell.angle_beta   90.00
_cell.angle_gamma   90.00
#
_symmetry.space_group_name_H-M   'P 1'
#
loop_
_entity.id
_entity.type
_entity.pdbx_description
1 polymer ?
#
loop_
_entity_poly.entity_id
_entity_poly.type
_entity_poly.pdbx_seq_one_letter_code
_entity_poly.pdbx_strand_id
1 'polypeptide(L)'
;MSVNSDGIFFGILTNQEYDIEHEKVETVRKHISKFDEFLPSQKMIDRLQKALDLGQKICDADASFYFHKLKEAELMEKGYDWYTAHPRAIAHYGVSSYSLYHPEVIKAYPEDFNRNWRKAWGIN
;
A
#
# COMPACT_ATOMS: atom_id res chain seq x y z
N MET A 1 0.60 -27.71 1.29
CA MET A 1 -0.54 -26.90 0.82
C MET A 1 -0.04 -25.47 0.67
N SER A 2 0.43 -25.10 -0.52
CA SER A 2 0.83 -23.72 -0.83
C SER A 2 -0.41 -22.99 -1.33
N VAL A 3 -0.79 -21.93 -0.63
CA VAL A 3 -1.90 -21.07 -1.03
C VAL A 3 -1.40 -20.14 -2.14
N ASN A 4 -2.02 -20.30 -3.30
CA ASN A 4 -2.20 -19.33 -4.40
C ASN A 4 -0.98 -18.89 -5.21
N SER A 5 -0.69 -19.69 -6.22
CA SER A 5 -0.42 -19.23 -7.58
C SER A 5 -1.59 -18.39 -8.09
N ASP A 6 -1.40 -17.08 -8.24
CA ASP A 6 -2.03 -16.21 -9.25
C ASP A 6 -1.47 -14.80 -9.00
N GLY A 7 -0.73 -14.22 -9.96
CA GLY A 7 -0.10 -12.90 -9.86
C GLY A 7 -1.08 -11.71 -9.76
N ILE A 8 -2.22 -11.88 -9.09
CA ILE A 8 -3.32 -10.93 -8.97
C ILE A 8 -3.28 -10.18 -7.64
N PHE A 9 -2.72 -10.77 -6.56
CA PHE A 9 -2.78 -10.12 -5.25
C PHE A 9 -1.89 -8.87 -5.16
N PHE A 10 -0.65 -8.98 -5.64
CA PHE A 10 0.29 -7.85 -5.78
C PHE A 10 0.39 -7.33 -7.22
N GLY A 11 -0.43 -7.83 -8.14
CA GLY A 11 -0.45 -7.41 -9.54
C GLY A 11 0.93 -7.48 -10.20
N ILE A 12 1.28 -6.43 -10.94
CA ILE A 12 2.59 -6.34 -11.63
C ILE A 12 3.78 -6.24 -10.67
N LEU A 13 3.54 -6.03 -9.37
CA LEU A 13 4.57 -5.92 -8.35
C LEU A 13 4.96 -7.29 -7.74
N THR A 14 4.27 -8.36 -8.13
CA THR A 14 4.48 -9.72 -7.60
C THR A 14 5.93 -10.18 -7.76
N ASN A 15 6.53 -10.69 -6.68
CA ASN A 15 7.92 -11.19 -6.63
C ASN A 15 8.98 -10.16 -7.05
N GLN A 16 8.69 -8.87 -6.87
CA GLN A 16 9.64 -7.79 -7.13
C GLN A 16 10.02 -7.08 -5.82
N GLU A 17 11.25 -6.60 -5.79
CA GLU A 17 11.81 -5.81 -4.70
C GLU A 17 12.25 -4.46 -5.24
N TYR A 18 12.00 -3.40 -4.49
CA TYR A 18 12.24 -2.03 -4.92
C TYR A 18 13.05 -1.29 -3.89
N ASP A 19 14.10 -0.63 -4.35
CA ASP A 19 14.70 0.47 -3.62
C ASP A 19 13.70 1.63 -3.55
N ILE A 20 13.69 2.34 -2.43
CA ILE A 20 12.83 3.52 -2.25
C ILE A 20 13.65 4.77 -2.00
N GLU A 21 13.11 5.89 -2.45
CA GLU A 21 13.75 7.20 -2.38
C GLU A 21 13.07 8.04 -1.29
N HIS A 22 13.87 8.76 -0.51
CA HIS A 22 13.37 9.66 0.54
C HIS A 22 12.31 10.64 0.01
N GLU A 23 12.54 11.26 -1.15
CA GLU A 23 11.61 12.22 -1.75
C GLU A 23 10.23 11.62 -2.07
N LYS A 24 10.21 10.34 -2.44
CA LYS A 24 8.97 9.63 -2.77
C LYS A 24 8.22 9.21 -1.51
N VAL A 25 8.92 8.81 -0.44
CA VAL A 25 8.29 8.59 0.87
C VAL A 25 7.64 9.88 1.38
N GLU A 26 8.31 11.02 1.22
CA GLU A 26 7.73 12.32 1.58
C GLU A 26 6.55 12.72 0.69
N THR A 27 6.56 12.34 -0.59
CA THR A 27 5.38 12.49 -1.47
C THR A 27 4.19 11.70 -0.94
N VAL A 28 4.40 10.45 -0.51
CA VAL A 28 3.35 9.60 0.10
C VAL A 28 2.83 10.24 1.39
N ARG A 29 3.73 10.72 2.27
CA ARG A 29 3.38 11.39 3.54
C ARG A 29 2.52 12.64 3.29
N LYS A 30 2.96 13.52 2.40
CA LYS A 30 2.24 14.75 2.01
C LYS A 30 0.88 14.45 1.37
N HIS A 31 0.79 13.36 0.62
CA HIS A 31 -0.48 12.94 0.02
C HIS A 31 -1.46 12.48 1.09
N ILE A 32 -1.02 11.63 2.02
CA ILE A 32 -1.85 11.11 3.12
C ILE A 32 -2.32 12.22 4.06
N SER A 33 -1.50 13.25 4.30
CA SER A 33 -1.86 14.38 5.17
C SER A 33 -2.99 15.26 4.63
N LYS A 34 -3.49 15.02 3.40
CA LYS A 34 -4.66 15.71 2.84
C LYS A 34 -5.99 15.13 3.32
N PHE A 35 -5.97 13.95 3.92
CA PHE A 35 -7.15 13.23 4.39
C PHE A 35 -7.23 13.26 5.92
N ASP A 36 -8.38 12.88 6.46
CA ASP A 36 -8.55 12.66 7.89
C ASP A 36 -7.56 11.61 8.40
N GLU A 37 -7.19 11.74 9.67
CA GLU A 37 -6.24 10.83 10.29
C GLU A 37 -6.72 9.38 10.23
N PHE A 38 -5.85 8.51 9.70
CA PHE A 38 -6.07 7.07 9.65
C PHE A 38 -4.80 6.35 10.09
N LEU A 39 -4.80 5.85 11.33
CA LEU A 39 -3.62 5.25 11.97
C LEU A 39 -2.99 4.09 11.16
N PRO A 40 -3.75 3.22 10.47
CA PRO A 40 -3.15 2.21 9.60
C PRO A 40 -2.28 2.79 8.48
N SER A 41 -2.68 3.90 7.86
CA SER A 41 -1.86 4.59 6.85
C SER A 41 -0.56 5.12 7.44
N GLN A 42 -0.63 5.66 8.66
CA GLN A 42 0.57 6.12 9.36
C GLN A 42 1.53 4.95 9.64
N LYS A 43 1.01 3.77 10.01
CA LYS A 43 1.86 2.57 10.18
C LYS A 43 2.50 2.08 8.90
N MET A 44 1.83 2.20 7.76
CA MET A 44 2.49 1.91 6.48
C MET A 44 3.60 2.92 6.18
N ILE A 45 3.41 4.22 6.45
CA ILE A 45 4.49 5.23 6.34
C ILE A 45 5.66 4.89 7.26
N ASP A 46 5.40 4.51 8.52
CA ASP A 46 6.44 4.13 9.48
C ASP A 46 7.29 2.95 8.95
N ARG A 47 6.65 1.98 8.28
CA ARG A 47 7.33 0.84 7.65
C ARG A 47 8.21 1.28 6.47
N LEU A 48 7.72 2.17 5.61
CA LEU A 48 8.50 2.75 4.52
C LEU A 48 9.71 3.53 5.05
N GLN A 49 9.52 4.35 6.09
CA GLN A 49 10.62 5.08 6.72
C GLN A 49 11.67 4.14 7.28
N LYS A 50 11.24 3.08 7.98
CA LYS A 50 12.17 2.07 8.51
C LYS A 50 12.96 1.36 7.41
N ALA A 51 12.31 1.00 6.30
CA ALA A 51 13.01 0.39 5.16
C ALA A 51 14.05 1.35 4.58
N LEU A 52 13.71 2.63 4.43
CA LEU A 52 14.62 3.68 3.98
C LEU A 52 15.84 3.84 4.92
N ASP A 53 15.59 3.95 6.23
CA ASP A 53 16.64 4.14 7.25
C ASP A 53 17.62 2.96 7.31
N LEU A 54 17.13 1.75 7.02
CA LEU A 54 17.91 0.52 7.00
C LEU A 54 18.53 0.19 5.64
N GLY A 55 18.25 0.98 4.60
CA GLY A 55 18.66 0.67 3.22
C GLY A 55 18.07 -0.64 2.70
N GLN A 56 16.88 -1.01 3.17
CA GLN A 56 16.19 -2.23 2.80
C GLN A 56 15.23 -1.98 1.65
N LYS A 57 15.20 -2.93 0.71
CA LYS A 57 14.18 -2.94 -0.34
C LYS A 57 12.81 -3.26 0.24
N ILE A 58 11.78 -2.71 -0.38
CA ILE A 58 10.38 -3.05 -0.09
C ILE A 58 9.84 -4.05 -1.12
N CYS A 59 8.88 -4.85 -0.70
CA CYS A 59 8.15 -5.79 -1.55
C CYS A 59 6.68 -5.90 -1.09
N ASP A 60 5.88 -6.71 -1.78
CA ASP A 60 4.54 -7.12 -1.38
C ASP A 60 3.62 -5.94 -0.96
N ALA A 61 3.12 -5.93 0.27
CA ALA A 61 2.21 -4.90 0.77
C ALA A 61 2.86 -3.51 0.87
N ASP A 62 4.13 -3.45 1.23
CA ASP A 62 4.85 -2.19 1.34
C ASP A 62 5.02 -1.57 -0.06
N ALA A 63 5.36 -2.38 -1.06
CA ALA A 63 5.40 -1.96 -2.47
C ALA A 63 4.01 -1.57 -3.00
N SER A 64 2.99 -2.36 -2.69
CA SER A 64 1.61 -2.09 -3.11
C SER A 64 1.12 -0.75 -2.58
N PHE A 65 1.31 -0.48 -1.28
CA PHE A 65 0.95 0.79 -0.66
C PHE A 65 1.74 1.97 -1.24
N TYR A 66 3.06 1.83 -1.33
CA TYR A 66 3.95 2.89 -1.81
C TYR A 66 3.60 3.33 -3.24
N PHE A 67 3.53 2.38 -4.19
CA PHE A 67 3.26 2.71 -5.58
C PHE A 67 1.81 3.15 -5.81
N HIS A 68 0.84 2.53 -5.14
CA HIS A 68 -0.56 3.00 -5.13
C HIS A 68 -0.66 4.46 -4.72
N LYS A 69 -0.03 4.83 -3.61
CA LYS A 69 -0.10 6.20 -3.07
C LYS A 69 0.59 7.22 -3.94
N LEU A 70 1.75 6.89 -4.52
CA LEU A 70 2.42 7.76 -5.49
C LEU A 70 1.55 8.01 -6.72
N LYS A 71 0.91 6.97 -7.25
CA LYS A 71 0.07 7.11 -8.45
C LYS A 71 -1.23 7.83 -8.15
N GLU A 72 -1.84 7.58 -7.00
CA GLU A 72 -3.00 8.33 -6.51
C GLU A 72 -2.67 9.82 -6.37
N ALA A 73 -1.52 10.15 -5.77
CA ALA A 73 -1.04 11.53 -5.64
C ALA A 73 -0.83 12.19 -7.00
N GLU A 74 -0.14 11.52 -7.93
CA GLU A 74 0.09 12.01 -9.31
C GLU A 74 -1.24 12.30 -10.03
N LEU A 75 -2.22 11.40 -9.90
CA LEU A 75 -3.54 11.58 -10.54
C LEU A 75 -4.31 12.75 -9.92
N MET A 76 -4.27 12.90 -8.60
CA MET A 76 -4.95 14.02 -7.94
C MET A 76 -4.27 15.36 -8.25
N GLU A 77 -2.95 15.40 -8.42
CA GLU A 77 -2.23 16.59 -8.89
C GLU A 77 -2.61 16.98 -10.32
N LYS A 78 -3.01 16.00 -11.15
CA LYS A 78 -3.56 16.24 -12.49
C LYS A 78 -5.02 16.69 -12.50
N GLY A 79 -5.63 16.89 -11.32
CA GLY A 79 -6.99 17.39 -11.17
C GLY A 79 -8.08 16.31 -11.10
N TYR A 80 -7.72 15.03 -11.03
CA TYR A 80 -8.71 13.99 -10.71
C TYR A 80 -9.12 14.06 -9.24
N ASP A 81 -10.40 13.82 -8.96
CA ASP A 81 -10.87 13.64 -7.59
C ASP A 81 -10.42 12.28 -7.03
N TRP A 82 -10.58 12.09 -5.72
CA TRP A 82 -10.20 10.85 -5.06
C TRP A 82 -10.99 9.64 -5.61
N TYR A 83 -12.28 9.80 -5.88
CA TYR A 83 -13.15 8.74 -6.41
C TYR A 83 -12.70 8.22 -7.77
N THR A 84 -12.00 9.04 -8.56
CA THR A 84 -11.39 8.64 -9.82
C THR A 84 -9.94 8.19 -9.64
N ALA A 85 -9.14 8.90 -8.84
CA ALA A 85 -7.71 8.65 -8.69
C ALA A 85 -7.41 7.33 -7.96
N HIS A 86 -8.14 7.04 -6.87
CA HIS A 86 -7.94 5.86 -6.04
C HIS A 86 -8.10 4.55 -6.82
N PRO A 87 -9.26 4.27 -7.47
CA PRO A 87 -9.42 3.02 -8.22
C PRO A 87 -8.50 2.95 -9.44
N ARG A 88 -8.16 4.08 -10.07
CA ARG A 88 -7.21 4.10 -11.19
C ARG A 88 -5.79 3.74 -10.76
N ALA A 89 -5.34 4.21 -9.61
CA ALA A 89 -4.03 3.86 -9.07
C ALA A 89 -3.93 2.36 -8.74
N ILE A 90 -4.98 1.78 -8.17
CA ILE A 90 -5.08 0.34 -7.93
C ILE A 90 -5.02 -0.43 -9.26
N ALA A 91 -5.86 -0.06 -10.23
CA ALA A 91 -5.92 -0.71 -11.53
C ALA A 91 -4.61 -0.58 -12.33
N HIS A 92 -3.89 0.54 -12.19
CA HIS A 92 -2.63 0.78 -12.88
C HIS A 92 -1.56 -0.28 -12.54
N TYR A 93 -1.46 -0.68 -11.27
CA TYR A 93 -0.54 -1.73 -10.83
C TYR A 93 -1.19 -3.12 -10.80
N GLY A 94 -2.51 -3.21 -10.99
CA GLY A 94 -3.25 -4.46 -10.88
C GLY A 94 -3.20 -5.08 -9.48
N VAL A 95 -2.93 -4.27 -8.44
CA VAL A 95 -2.89 -4.73 -7.05
C VAL A 95 -4.30 -4.97 -6.52
N SER A 96 -4.46 -5.89 -5.58
CA SER A 96 -5.71 -6.03 -4.84
C SER A 96 -5.90 -4.85 -3.87
N SER A 97 -7.13 -4.37 -3.67
CA SER A 97 -7.39 -3.44 -2.56
C SER A 97 -6.98 -4.04 -1.21
N TYR A 98 -7.04 -5.37 -1.06
CA TYR A 98 -6.67 -6.06 0.17
C TYR A 98 -5.14 -6.14 0.40
N SER A 99 -4.31 -5.84 -0.60
CA SER A 99 -2.84 -5.86 -0.47
C SER A 99 -2.25 -4.50 -0.08
N LEU A 100 -3.07 -3.44 0.00
CA LEU A 100 -2.61 -2.08 0.33
C LEU A 100 -2.15 -1.91 1.78
N TYR A 101 -2.42 -2.86 2.67
CA TYR A 101 -1.94 -2.82 4.05
C TYR A 101 -1.26 -4.13 4.42
N HIS A 102 -0.14 -4.02 5.12
CA HIS A 102 0.63 -5.17 5.58
C HIS A 102 -0.15 -5.98 6.65
N PRO A 103 -0.01 -7.33 6.70
CA PRO A 103 -0.66 -8.18 7.70
C PRO A 103 -0.51 -7.72 9.15
N GLU A 104 0.67 -7.22 9.51
CA GLU A 104 0.92 -6.72 10.87
C GLU A 104 0.08 -5.49 11.20
N VAL A 105 -0.12 -4.60 10.22
CA VAL A 105 -1.01 -3.44 10.38
C VAL A 105 -2.46 -3.91 10.48
N ILE A 106 -2.87 -4.85 9.62
CA ILE A 106 -4.24 -5.42 9.68
C ILE A 106 -4.53 -6.06 11.04
N LYS A 107 -3.57 -6.77 11.64
CA LYS A 107 -3.71 -7.37 12.98
C LYS A 107 -3.74 -6.32 14.09
N ALA A 108 -2.98 -5.24 13.94
CA ALA A 108 -2.90 -4.18 14.96
C ALA A 108 -4.15 -3.30 15.02
N TYR A 109 -4.93 -3.22 13.93
CA TYR A 109 -6.14 -2.37 13.84
C TYR A 109 -7.39 -3.18 13.44
N PRO A 110 -7.84 -4.14 14.26
CA PRO A 110 -8.91 -5.08 13.90
C PRO A 110 -10.28 -4.41 13.68
N GLU A 111 -10.51 -3.22 14.23
CA GLU A 111 -11.74 -2.43 14.05
C GLU A 111 -11.79 -1.77 12.66
N ASP A 112 -10.64 -1.42 12.08
CA ASP A 112 -10.53 -0.82 10.75
C ASP A 112 -10.51 -1.88 9.64
N PHE A 113 -10.16 -3.13 9.98
CA PHE A 113 -10.01 -4.22 9.04
C PHE A 113 -10.95 -5.40 9.34
N ASN A 114 -12.02 -5.48 8.56
CA ASN A 114 -13.00 -6.55 8.67
C ASN A 114 -12.42 -7.95 8.34
N ARG A 115 -13.25 -8.98 8.49
CA ARG A 115 -12.86 -10.39 8.25
C ARG A 115 -12.34 -10.66 6.83
N ASN A 116 -12.76 -9.89 5.82
CA ASN A 116 -12.31 -10.12 4.44
C ASN A 116 -10.84 -9.78 4.26
N TRP A 117 -10.36 -8.70 4.91
CA TRP A 117 -8.93 -8.36 4.93
C TRP A 117 -8.09 -9.46 5.55
N ARG A 118 -8.50 -9.96 6.71
CA ARG A 118 -7.83 -11.08 7.39
C ARG A 118 -7.82 -12.34 6.53
N LYS A 119 -8.97 -12.68 5.94
CA LYS A 119 -9.11 -13.83 5.03
C LYS A 119 -8.21 -13.71 3.81
N ALA A 120 -8.11 -12.54 3.19
CA ALA A 120 -7.26 -12.31 2.02
C ALA A 120 -5.77 -12.59 2.31
N TRP A 121 -5.35 -12.35 3.56
CA TRP A 121 -3.99 -12.60 4.04
C TRP A 121 -3.80 -13.94 4.76
N GLY A 122 -4.82 -14.81 4.81
CA GLY A 122 -4.75 -16.07 5.55
C GLY A 122 -4.55 -15.90 7.06
N ILE A 123 -4.94 -14.76 7.62
CA ILE A 123 -4.90 -14.47 9.06
C ILE A 123 -6.14 -15.09 9.70
N ASN A 124 -5.95 -16.07 10.58
CA ASN A 124 -7.00 -16.68 11.40
C ASN A 124 -7.20 -15.92 12.71
#